data_AF-A0A1B9MV98-F1
#
_entry.id   AF-A0A1B9MV98-F1
#
_cell.length_a   1.000
_cell.length_b   1.000
_cell.length_c   1.000
_cell.angle_alpha   90.00
_cell.angle_beta   90.00
_cell.angle_gamma   90.00
#
_symmetry.space_group_name_H-M   'P 1'
#
loop_
_entity.id
_entity.type
_entity.pdbx_description
1 polymer ?
#
loop_
_entity_poly.entity_id
_entity_poly.type
_entity_poly.pdbx_seq_one_letter_code
_entity_poly.pdbx_strand_id
1 'polypeptide(L)'
;MGKKGNYQVVTVASTDDPSLVTINLAIDNMRTVFLTTTVLILLLLLVTWMSLGCFLRTHKMIKVINEINGQKLTPVIVPVKLVSYGKIITALYRASNTQGINAKYVANFNKDSNGGPIIIGDKIRNKCNVLAVVGESNSVPILLDQEFMRCDFTYNEMQALKEALS
;
A
#
# COMPACT_ATOMS: atom_id res chain seq x y z
N MET A 1 12.91 70.91 11.76
CA MET A 1 11.64 70.18 11.48
C MET A 1 11.56 69.94 9.98
N GLY A 2 12.00 68.77 9.49
CA GLY A 2 11.90 68.39 8.08
C GLY A 2 10.85 67.29 7.93
N LYS A 3 9.74 67.57 7.26
CA LYS A 3 8.61 66.64 7.09
C LYS A 3 9.03 65.47 6.17
N LYS A 4 8.95 64.26 6.71
CA LYS A 4 9.10 62.97 6.00
C LYS A 4 7.96 62.84 4.98
N GLY A 5 8.28 62.92 3.69
CA GLY A 5 7.33 62.62 2.61
C GLY A 5 7.06 61.12 2.59
N ASN A 6 5.84 60.71 2.89
CA ASN A 6 5.37 59.33 2.75
C ASN A 6 5.02 59.13 1.27
N TYR A 7 5.91 58.47 0.52
CA TYR A 7 5.61 58.08 -0.87
C TYR A 7 4.71 56.85 -0.83
N GLN A 8 3.41 57.09 -0.79
CA GLN A 8 2.43 56.06 -1.03
C GLN A 8 2.47 55.75 -2.53
N VAL A 9 3.13 54.66 -2.90
CA VAL A 9 3.03 54.08 -4.25
C VAL A 9 1.64 53.49 -4.41
N VAL A 10 0.70 54.35 -4.80
CA VAL A 10 -0.60 53.96 -5.31
C VAL A 10 -0.38 53.53 -6.75
N THR A 11 -0.69 52.27 -7.05
CA THR A 11 -0.78 51.76 -8.41
C THR A 11 -1.91 52.50 -9.12
N VAL A 12 -1.56 53.58 -9.83
CA VAL A 12 -2.51 54.30 -10.67
C VAL A 12 -2.69 53.47 -11.93
N ALA A 13 -3.88 52.88 -12.11
CA ALA A 13 -4.30 52.39 -13.41
C ALA A 13 -4.43 53.61 -14.33
N SER A 14 -3.43 53.84 -15.18
CA SER A 14 -3.52 54.88 -16.21
C SER A 14 -4.55 54.45 -17.24
N THR A 15 -5.58 55.26 -17.42
CA THR A 15 -6.66 55.07 -18.41
C THR A 15 -6.15 55.17 -19.86
N ASP A 16 -4.91 55.61 -20.07
CA ASP A 16 -4.35 55.90 -21.39
C ASP A 16 -3.45 54.81 -21.98
N ASP A 17 -3.12 53.73 -21.25
CA ASP A 17 -2.25 52.67 -21.80
C ASP A 17 -2.70 51.24 -21.40
N PRO A 18 -3.65 50.65 -22.16
CA PRO A 18 -4.21 49.31 -21.87
C PRO A 18 -3.18 48.17 -21.97
N SER A 19 -1.99 48.45 -22.52
CA SER A 19 -0.89 47.48 -22.64
C SER A 19 -0.36 47.02 -21.28
N LEU A 20 -0.30 47.91 -20.28
CA LEU A 20 0.23 47.61 -18.94
C LEU A 20 -0.66 46.65 -18.14
N VAL A 21 -1.98 46.79 -18.25
CA VAL A 21 -2.95 45.86 -17.63
C VAL A 21 -2.85 44.48 -18.29
N THR A 22 -2.65 44.45 -19.60
CA THR A 22 -2.52 43.22 -20.40
C THR A 22 -1.22 42.47 -20.11
N ILE A 23 -0.10 43.19 -19.92
CA ILE A 23 1.20 42.61 -19.57
C ILE A 23 1.19 42.03 -18.16
N ASN A 24 0.64 42.75 -17.17
CA ASN A 24 0.54 42.24 -15.81
C ASN A 24 -0.35 40.98 -15.72
N LEU A 25 -1.47 40.96 -16.46
CA LEU A 25 -2.34 39.79 -16.57
C LEU A 25 -1.62 38.59 -17.22
N ALA A 26 -0.85 38.83 -18.29
CA ALA A 26 -0.09 37.78 -18.95
C ALA A 26 1.01 37.20 -18.05
N ILE A 27 1.71 38.05 -17.28
CA ILE A 27 2.76 37.64 -16.33
C ILE A 27 2.18 36.80 -15.19
N ASP A 28 1.06 37.22 -14.59
CA ASP A 28 0.41 36.46 -13.51
C ASP A 28 -0.11 35.10 -14.01
N ASN A 29 -0.63 35.05 -15.23
CA ASN A 29 -1.12 33.80 -15.80
C ASN A 29 0.05 32.84 -16.12
N MET A 30 1.15 33.33 -16.69
CA MET A 30 2.35 32.52 -16.92
C MET A 30 2.96 32.01 -15.61
N ARG A 31 3.01 32.85 -14.57
CA ARG A 31 3.51 32.45 -13.24
C ARG A 31 2.63 31.36 -12.61
N THR A 32 1.32 31.49 -12.74
CA THR A 32 0.36 30.51 -12.22
C THR A 32 0.47 29.17 -12.96
N VAL A 33 0.59 29.21 -14.30
CA VAL A 33 0.81 28.00 -15.11
C VAL A 33 2.15 27.34 -14.78
N PHE A 34 3.22 28.12 -14.59
CA PHE A 34 4.54 27.59 -14.19
C PHE A 34 4.51 26.93 -12.82
N LEU A 35 3.85 27.54 -11.83
CA LEU A 35 3.68 26.97 -10.50
C LEU A 35 2.86 25.68 -10.54
N THR A 36 1.70 25.72 -11.20
CA THR A 36 0.80 24.55 -11.27
C THR A 36 1.44 23.38 -12.01
N THR A 37 2.12 23.63 -13.12
CA THR A 37 2.86 22.58 -13.85
C THR A 37 4.02 22.01 -13.04
N THR A 38 4.79 22.84 -12.34
CA THR A 38 5.88 22.37 -11.48
C THR A 38 5.38 21.50 -10.33
N VAL A 39 4.29 21.91 -9.66
CA VAL A 39 3.66 21.13 -8.59
C VAL A 39 3.10 19.81 -9.12
N LEU A 40 2.47 19.82 -10.30
CA LEU A 40 1.95 18.63 -10.95
C LEU A 40 3.07 17.63 -11.28
N ILE A 41 4.18 18.09 -11.85
CA ILE A 41 5.34 17.26 -12.16
C ILE A 41 5.92 16.64 -10.87
N LEU A 42 6.04 17.42 -9.81
CA LEU A 42 6.54 16.94 -8.51
C LEU A 42 5.63 15.85 -7.93
N LEU A 43 4.32 16.05 -7.98
CA LEU A 43 3.32 15.06 -7.56
C LEU A 43 3.43 13.76 -8.36
N LEU A 44 3.55 13.86 -9.68
CA LEU A 44 3.71 12.69 -10.55
C LEU A 44 5.00 11.92 -10.23
N LEU A 45 6.12 12.61 -9.97
CA LEU A 45 7.38 11.99 -9.57
C LEU A 45 7.28 11.25 -8.22
N LEU A 46 6.56 11.81 -7.25
CA LEU A 46 6.34 11.15 -5.97
C LEU A 46 5.50 9.88 -6.12
N VAL A 47 4.43 9.95 -6.93
CA VAL A 47 3.56 8.80 -7.19
C VAL A 47 4.34 7.69 -7.92
N THR A 48 5.14 8.03 -8.93
CA THR A 48 5.95 7.02 -9.64
C THR A 48 6.99 6.39 -8.72
N TRP A 49 7.68 7.17 -7.89
CA TRP A 49 8.65 6.65 -6.92
C TRP A 49 8.00 5.66 -5.93
N MET A 50 6.87 6.04 -5.33
CA MET A 50 6.13 5.18 -4.39
C MET A 50 5.65 3.90 -5.07
N SER A 51 5.13 4.01 -6.31
CA SER A 51 4.66 2.85 -7.07
C SER A 51 5.78 1.87 -7.42
N LEU A 52 6.97 2.37 -7.77
CA LEU A 52 8.13 1.54 -8.11
C LEU A 52 8.62 0.74 -6.88
N GLY A 53 8.66 1.38 -5.72
CA GLY A 53 8.99 0.72 -4.45
C GLY A 53 8.03 -0.43 -4.14
N CYS A 54 6.72 -0.20 -4.25
CA CYS A 54 5.71 -1.24 -4.06
C CYS A 54 5.83 -2.39 -5.07
N PHE A 55 6.14 -2.07 -6.33
CA PHE A 55 6.28 -3.08 -7.39
C PHE A 55 7.47 -4.01 -7.14
N LEU A 56 8.64 -3.46 -6.79
CA LEU A 56 9.84 -4.24 -6.47
C LEU A 56 9.61 -5.17 -5.27
N ARG A 57 8.92 -4.67 -4.23
CA ARG A 57 8.57 -5.44 -3.03
C ARG A 57 7.69 -6.64 -3.36
N THR A 58 6.66 -6.40 -4.18
CA THR A 58 5.71 -7.44 -4.62
C THR A 58 6.40 -8.50 -5.47
N HIS A 59 7.28 -8.10 -6.38
CA HIS A 59 8.02 -9.03 -7.23
C HIS A 59 9.00 -9.90 -6.42
N LYS A 60 9.69 -9.32 -5.42
CA LYS A 60 10.56 -10.08 -4.51
C LYS A 60 9.77 -11.13 -3.72
N MET A 61 8.61 -10.78 -3.18
CA MET A 61 7.73 -11.76 -2.51
C MET A 61 7.34 -12.90 -3.44
N ILE A 62 6.86 -12.59 -4.65
CA ILE A 62 6.41 -13.61 -5.60
C ILE A 62 7.56 -14.56 -5.98
N LYS A 63 8.78 -14.03 -6.15
CA LYS A 63 9.95 -14.85 -6.47
C LYS A 63 10.29 -15.83 -5.33
N VAL A 64 10.38 -15.33 -4.11
CA VAL A 64 10.71 -16.16 -2.94
C VAL A 64 9.65 -17.24 -2.73
N ILE A 65 8.37 -16.91 -2.92
CA ILE A 65 7.28 -17.87 -2.74
C ILE A 65 7.24 -18.92 -3.87
N ASN A 66 7.62 -18.55 -5.09
CA ASN A 66 7.72 -19.51 -6.20
C ASN A 66 8.89 -20.50 -6.05
N GLU A 67 9.92 -20.16 -5.28
CA GLU A 67 11.12 -21.00 -5.13
C GLU A 67 11.00 -22.07 -4.03
N ILE A 68 9.89 -22.08 -3.28
CA ILE A 68 9.70 -22.97 -2.12
C ILE A 68 9.64 -24.43 -2.54
N ASN A 69 10.72 -25.16 -2.22
CA ASN A 69 10.81 -26.63 -2.26
C ASN A 69 10.28 -27.30 -3.54
N GLY A 70 10.38 -26.60 -4.69
CA GLY A 70 9.88 -27.07 -5.98
C GLY A 70 8.35 -27.09 -6.13
N GLN A 71 7.60 -26.69 -5.10
CA GLN A 71 6.15 -26.47 -5.18
C GLN A 71 5.87 -24.99 -5.39
N LYS A 72 5.24 -24.67 -6.52
CA LYS A 72 4.88 -23.30 -6.86
C LYS A 72 3.75 -22.84 -5.94
N LEU A 73 4.11 -22.18 -4.84
CA LEU A 73 3.16 -21.54 -3.95
C LEU A 73 2.76 -20.20 -4.56
N THR A 74 1.47 -19.93 -4.62
CA THR A 74 0.95 -18.65 -5.11
C THR A 74 0.44 -17.85 -3.91
N PRO A 75 0.99 -16.65 -3.64
CA PRO A 75 0.47 -15.78 -2.59
C PRO A 75 -0.93 -15.30 -2.97
N VAL A 76 -1.88 -15.41 -2.03
CA VAL A 76 -3.25 -14.93 -2.20
C VAL A 76 -3.70 -14.17 -0.95
N ILE A 77 -4.60 -13.22 -1.14
CA ILE A 77 -5.22 -12.46 -0.05
C ILE A 77 -6.60 -13.06 0.22
N VAL A 78 -6.84 -13.48 1.46
CA VAL A 78 -8.09 -14.14 1.86
C VAL A 78 -8.84 -13.27 2.86
N PRO A 79 -10.11 -12.92 2.61
CA PRO A 79 -10.94 -12.24 3.59
C PRO A 79 -11.35 -13.24 4.68
N VAL A 80 -11.03 -12.91 5.93
CA VAL A 80 -11.32 -13.77 7.08
C VAL A 80 -12.10 -13.01 8.15
N LYS A 81 -12.90 -13.75 8.92
CA LYS A 81 -13.45 -13.28 10.19
C LYS A 81 -12.61 -13.85 11.33
N LEU A 82 -11.97 -12.99 12.09
CA LEU A 82 -11.20 -13.38 13.27
C LEU A 82 -12.10 -13.45 14.50
N VAL A 83 -12.00 -14.54 15.23
CA VAL A 83 -12.60 -14.72 16.56
C VAL A 83 -11.45 -15.04 17.51
N SER A 84 -11.31 -14.29 18.59
CA SER A 84 -10.29 -14.57 19.60
C SER A 84 -10.98 -15.08 20.86
N TYR A 85 -10.50 -16.22 21.36
CA TYR A 85 -10.98 -16.83 22.60
C TYR A 85 -9.79 -17.31 23.43
N GLY A 86 -9.61 -16.72 24.61
CA GLY A 86 -8.46 -16.99 25.47
C GLY A 86 -7.13 -16.76 24.74
N LYS A 87 -6.34 -17.84 24.63
CA LYS A 87 -5.01 -17.86 23.99
C LYS A 87 -5.04 -18.20 22.49
N ILE A 88 -6.23 -18.43 21.92
CA ILE A 88 -6.38 -18.86 20.53
C ILE A 88 -7.04 -17.74 19.71
N ILE A 89 -6.51 -17.51 18.52
CA ILE A 89 -7.13 -16.72 17.47
C ILE A 89 -7.60 -17.69 16.38
N THR A 90 -8.89 -17.69 16.09
CA THR A 90 -9.50 -18.51 15.06
C THR A 90 -9.88 -17.64 13.87
N ALA A 91 -9.37 -17.97 12.69
CA ALA A 91 -9.75 -17.36 11.43
C ALA A 91 -10.76 -18.24 10.70
N LEU A 92 -11.93 -17.67 10.41
CA LEU A 92 -13.01 -18.29 9.66
C LEU A 92 -13.02 -17.73 8.25
N TYR A 93 -12.94 -18.60 7.24
CA TYR A 93 -12.90 -18.19 5.84
C TYR A 93 -13.65 -19.16 4.93
N ARG A 94 -13.87 -18.76 3.68
CA ARG A 94 -14.45 -19.62 2.64
C ARG A 94 -13.44 -19.77 1.52
N ALA A 95 -13.35 -20.98 0.98
CA ALA A 95 -12.52 -21.27 -0.18
C ALA A 95 -13.14 -22.40 -1.01
N SER A 96 -12.79 -22.44 -2.29
CA SER A 96 -13.13 -23.55 -3.17
C SER A 96 -12.07 -24.63 -3.07
N ASN A 97 -12.50 -25.88 -2.86
CA ASN A 97 -11.60 -27.03 -3.00
C ASN A 97 -11.29 -27.29 -4.50
N THR A 98 -10.46 -28.31 -4.77
CA THR A 98 -10.02 -28.67 -6.12
C THR A 98 -11.17 -29.15 -7.02
N GLN A 99 -12.34 -29.42 -6.44
CA GLN A 99 -13.58 -29.80 -7.13
C GLN A 99 -14.52 -28.60 -7.35
N GLY A 100 -14.09 -27.38 -7.02
CA GLY A 100 -14.91 -26.16 -7.16
C GLY A 100 -15.98 -25.99 -6.07
N ILE A 101 -16.00 -26.85 -5.05
CA ILE A 101 -16.98 -26.80 -3.96
C ILE A 101 -16.53 -25.75 -2.95
N ASN A 102 -17.38 -24.75 -2.73
CA ASN A 102 -17.19 -23.71 -1.74
C ASN A 102 -17.50 -24.23 -0.32
N ALA A 103 -16.46 -24.39 0.49
CA ALA A 103 -16.59 -24.83 1.88
C ALA A 103 -16.14 -23.73 2.87
N LYS A 104 -16.59 -23.85 4.11
CA LYS A 104 -16.11 -23.02 5.23
C LYS A 104 -14.90 -23.71 5.86
N TYR A 105 -13.82 -22.97 6.02
CA TYR A 105 -12.58 -23.42 6.62
C TYR A 105 -12.28 -22.63 7.90
N VAL A 106 -11.51 -23.27 8.77
CA VAL A 106 -11.13 -22.75 10.07
C VAL A 106 -9.63 -22.94 10.24
N ALA A 107 -8.93 -21.87 10.60
CA ALA A 107 -7.53 -21.92 10.95
C ALA A 107 -7.33 -21.34 12.35
N ASN A 108 -6.63 -22.08 13.21
CA ASN A 108 -6.34 -21.66 14.57
C ASN A 108 -4.89 -21.20 14.69
N PHE A 109 -4.69 -20.16 15.49
CA PHE A 109 -3.42 -19.50 15.71
C PHE A 109 -3.22 -19.31 17.21
N ASN A 110 -1.99 -19.48 17.67
CA ASN A 110 -1.64 -19.23 19.07
C ASN A 110 -1.32 -17.75 19.25
N LYS A 111 -2.00 -17.09 20.20
CA LYS A 111 -1.82 -15.67 20.51
C LYS A 111 -0.52 -15.41 21.29
N ASP A 112 -0.06 -16.38 22.08
CA ASP A 112 1.06 -16.20 23.01
C ASP A 112 2.43 -16.25 22.32
N SER A 113 2.51 -16.79 21.09
CA SER A 113 3.76 -17.03 20.38
C SER A 113 4.00 -16.07 19.20
N ASN A 114 3.42 -14.87 19.20
CA ASN A 114 3.34 -14.00 18.00
C ASN A 114 2.79 -14.74 16.75
N GLY A 115 2.18 -15.92 16.91
CA GLY A 115 1.76 -16.79 15.83
C GLY A 115 0.43 -16.39 15.21
N GLY A 116 0.05 -15.11 15.30
CA GLY A 116 -1.19 -14.61 14.71
C GLY A 116 -1.14 -14.62 13.18
N PRO A 117 -2.29 -14.57 12.50
CA PRO A 117 -2.32 -14.45 11.04
C PRO A 117 -1.65 -13.15 10.59
N ILE A 118 -0.96 -13.18 9.44
CA ILE A 118 -0.42 -11.98 8.80
C ILE A 118 -1.59 -11.17 8.20
N ILE A 119 -1.94 -10.06 8.83
CA ILE A 119 -3.03 -9.18 8.40
C ILE A 119 -2.51 -8.20 7.34
N ILE A 120 -3.25 -8.06 6.23
CA ILE A 120 -2.98 -7.10 5.16
C ILE A 120 -4.06 -6.02 5.18
N GLY A 121 -3.65 -4.77 5.37
CA GLY A 121 -4.56 -3.62 5.45
C GLY A 121 -5.32 -3.52 6.78
N ASP A 122 -6.45 -2.81 6.78
CA ASP A 122 -7.19 -2.47 8.00
C ASP A 122 -8.12 -3.58 8.49
N LYS A 123 -8.29 -3.62 9.82
CA LYS A 123 -9.23 -4.51 10.51
C LYS A 123 -10.55 -3.78 10.81
N ILE A 124 -11.65 -4.24 10.21
CA ILE A 124 -12.99 -3.65 10.40
C ILE A 124 -13.90 -4.66 11.10
N ARG A 125 -14.35 -4.35 12.33
CA ARG A 125 -15.35 -5.16 13.07
C ARG A 125 -15.06 -6.68 13.02
N ASN A 126 -13.82 -7.06 13.31
CA ASN A 126 -13.30 -8.44 13.29
C ASN A 126 -13.21 -9.12 11.92
N LYS A 127 -13.44 -8.39 10.82
CA LYS A 127 -13.09 -8.83 9.47
C LYS A 127 -11.79 -8.17 9.06
N CYS A 128 -10.92 -8.95 8.42
CA CYS A 128 -9.68 -8.45 7.87
C CYS A 128 -9.25 -9.32 6.69
N ASN A 129 -8.35 -8.79 5.88
CA ASN A 129 -7.68 -9.57 4.86
C ASN A 129 -6.41 -10.17 5.45
N VAL A 130 -6.14 -11.44 5.16
CA VAL A 130 -4.98 -12.17 5.66
C VAL A 130 -4.20 -12.73 4.49
N LEU A 131 -2.87 -12.73 4.62
CA LEU A 131 -1.98 -13.34 3.66
C LEU A 131 -2.04 -14.86 3.76
N ALA A 132 -2.21 -15.51 2.63
CA ALA A 132 -2.24 -16.96 2.51
C ALA A 132 -1.43 -17.41 1.29
N VAL A 133 -1.15 -18.70 1.24
CA VAL A 133 -0.53 -19.35 0.07
C VAL A 133 -1.41 -20.48 -0.42
N VAL A 134 -1.46 -20.65 -1.74
CA VAL A 134 -2.14 -21.75 -2.41
C VAL A 134 -1.08 -22.59 -3.11
N GLY A 135 -1.11 -23.90 -2.89
CA GLY A 135 -0.21 -24.83 -3.58
C GLY A 135 -0.78 -25.24 -4.93
N GLU A 136 0.10 -25.63 -5.85
CA GLU A 136 -0.28 -26.08 -7.20
C GLU A 136 -1.23 -27.30 -7.16
N SER A 137 -1.05 -28.20 -6.20
CA SER A 137 -1.89 -29.39 -6.00
C SER A 137 -3.09 -29.17 -5.07
N ASN A 138 -3.11 -28.08 -4.31
CA ASN A 138 -4.10 -27.81 -3.27
C ASN A 138 -4.66 -26.39 -3.44
N SER A 139 -5.88 -26.28 -3.96
CA SER A 139 -6.55 -25.00 -4.18
C SER A 139 -7.04 -24.32 -2.90
N VAL A 140 -6.98 -25.01 -1.75
CA VAL A 140 -7.40 -24.47 -0.46
C VAL A 140 -6.27 -23.58 0.09
N PRO A 141 -6.52 -22.28 0.32
CA PRO A 141 -5.49 -21.38 0.85
C PRO A 141 -5.09 -21.75 2.27
N ILE A 142 -3.78 -21.79 2.50
CA ILE A 142 -3.15 -21.95 3.82
C ILE A 142 -2.82 -20.54 4.33
N LEU A 143 -3.51 -20.10 5.37
CA LEU A 143 -3.25 -18.80 5.99
C LEU A 143 -1.89 -18.80 6.70
N LEU A 144 -1.05 -17.80 6.42
CA LEU A 144 0.28 -17.68 7.01
C LEU A 144 0.24 -17.00 8.39
N ASP A 145 1.10 -17.45 9.29
CA ASP A 145 1.42 -16.85 10.57
C ASP A 145 2.68 -15.98 10.49
N GLN A 146 2.88 -15.07 11.44
CA GLN A 146 4.03 -14.14 11.42
C GLN A 146 5.39 -14.83 11.46
N GLU A 147 5.46 -16.04 12.02
CA GLU A 147 6.68 -16.83 12.09
C GLU A 147 6.81 -17.80 10.91
N PHE A 148 5.84 -17.81 9.99
CA PHE A 148 5.80 -18.69 8.82
C PHE A 148 5.91 -20.19 9.15
N MET A 149 5.58 -20.62 10.36
CA MET A 149 5.71 -22.02 10.79
C MET A 149 4.67 -22.95 10.16
N ARG A 150 3.67 -22.40 9.46
CA ARG A 150 2.58 -23.18 8.86
C ARG A 150 2.89 -23.75 7.47
N CYS A 151 4.02 -23.39 6.88
CA CYS A 151 4.56 -24.10 5.73
C CYS A 151 6.04 -24.40 5.97
N ASP A 152 6.56 -25.41 5.28
CA ASP A 152 7.96 -25.82 5.39
C ASP A 152 8.88 -24.87 4.60
N PHE A 153 8.96 -23.61 5.04
CA PHE A 153 9.92 -22.65 4.49
C PHE A 153 11.32 -22.92 5.05
N THR A 154 12.33 -22.80 4.18
CA THR A 154 13.71 -22.77 4.63
C THR A 154 14.01 -21.47 5.38
N TYR A 155 15.08 -21.45 6.18
CA TYR A 155 15.50 -20.26 6.92
C TYR A 155 15.76 -19.05 5.98
N ASN A 156 16.35 -19.30 4.81
CA ASN A 156 16.66 -18.26 3.82
C ASN A 156 15.38 -17.68 3.20
N GLU A 157 14.41 -18.53 2.86
CA GLU A 157 13.10 -18.09 2.33
C GLU A 157 12.32 -17.31 3.38
N MET A 158 12.32 -17.79 4.62
CA MET A 158 11.68 -17.09 5.74
C MET A 158 12.31 -15.71 5.97
N GLN A 159 13.65 -15.59 5.92
CA GLN A 159 14.33 -14.30 6.02
C GLN A 159 13.94 -13.36 4.87
N ALA A 160 13.97 -13.85 3.63
CA ALA A 160 13.60 -13.04 2.47
C ALA A 160 12.12 -12.60 2.50
N LEU A 161 11.22 -13.44 3.03
CA LEU A 161 9.82 -13.09 3.27
C LEU A 161 9.68 -12.02 4.35
N LYS A 162 10.42 -12.13 5.46
CA LYS A 162 10.45 -11.12 6.52
C LYS A 162 10.96 -9.78 6.00
N GLU A 163 12.04 -9.77 5.23
CA GLU A 163 12.55 -8.56 4.57
C GLU A 163 11.54 -7.94 3.60
N ALA A 164 10.79 -8.77 2.86
CA ALA A 164 9.81 -8.25 1.91
C ALA A 164 8.58 -7.63 2.61
N LEU A 165 8.21 -8.11 3.80
CA LEU A 165 7.09 -7.60 4.60
C LEU A 165 7.44 -6.43 5.53
N SER A 166 8.72 -6.22 5.85
CA SER A 166 9.25 -5.15 6.72
C SER A 166 9.42 -3.85 5.95
#